data_AF-A0A927IUC0-F1
#
_entry.id   AF-A0A927IUC0-F1
#
_cell.length_a   1.000
_cell.length_b   1.000
_cell.length_c   1.000
_cell.angle_alpha   90.00
_cell.angle_beta   90.00
_cell.angle_gamma   90.00
#
_symmetry.space_group_name_H-M   'P 1'
#
loop_
_entity.id
_entity.type
_entity.pdbx_description
1 polymer ?
#
loop_
_entity_poly.entity_id
_entity_poly.type
_entity_poly.pdbx_seq_one_letter_code
_entity_poly.pdbx_strand_id
1 'polypeptide(L)'
;MVWWATPRGQKAFGMTPEFARETKVLAANQGLYNGFLAAGLVWSLVHPDPAMRWQIALFFLGCVAVAGIFGWITTRSRRILVVQALPAVLAIVALVVF
;
A
#
# COMPACT_ATOMS: atom_id res chain seq x y z
N MET A 1 1.97 -3.81 -10.82
CA MET A 1 0.90 -4.68 -10.33
C MET A 1 0.69 -5.81 -11.32
N VAL A 2 0.89 -7.05 -10.89
CA VAL A 2 0.88 -8.25 -11.76
C VAL A 2 -0.47 -8.47 -12.46
N TRP A 3 -1.58 -8.16 -11.78
CA TRP A 3 -2.93 -8.48 -12.25
C TRP A 3 -3.65 -7.31 -12.97
N TRP A 4 -2.97 -6.19 -13.23
CA TRP A 4 -3.59 -4.94 -13.67
C TRP A 4 -4.45 -5.06 -14.94
N ALA A 5 -3.89 -5.65 -16.00
CA ALA A 5 -4.56 -5.80 -17.30
C ALA A 5 -5.45 -7.06 -17.40
N THR A 6 -5.65 -7.78 -16.29
CA THR A 6 -6.55 -8.95 -16.27
C THR A 6 -8.00 -8.54 -16.00
N PRO A 7 -9.01 -9.38 -16.33
CA PRO A 7 -10.41 -9.07 -16.02
C PRO A 7 -10.66 -8.80 -14.53
N ARG A 8 -9.90 -9.46 -13.64
CA ARG A 8 -9.96 -9.22 -12.19
C ARG A 8 -9.45 -7.82 -11.82
N GLY A 9 -8.31 -7.40 -12.38
CA GLY A 9 -7.76 -6.06 -12.18
C GLY A 9 -8.70 -4.97 -12.71
N GLN A 10 -9.19 -5.15 -13.94
CA GLN A 10 -10.17 -4.25 -14.56
C GLN A 10 -11.42 -4.09 -13.68
N LYS A 11 -12.00 -5.20 -13.17
CA LYS A 11 -13.15 -5.17 -12.26
C LYS A 11 -12.82 -4.51 -10.92
N ALA A 12 -11.62 -4.71 -10.39
CA ALA A 12 -11.21 -4.13 -9.11
C ALA A 12 -11.06 -2.60 -9.16
N PHE A 13 -10.65 -2.06 -10.30
CA PHE A 13 -10.41 -0.62 -10.48
C PHE A 13 -11.43 0.06 -11.40
N GLY A 14 -12.43 -0.66 -11.92
CA GLY A 14 -13.47 -0.11 -12.79
C GLY A 14 -12.95 0.38 -14.14
N MET A 15 -12.00 -0.33 -14.74
CA MET A 15 -11.28 0.12 -15.94
C MET A 15 -11.74 -0.60 -17.20
N THR A 16 -11.68 0.08 -18.35
CA THR A 16 -11.79 -0.57 -19.65
C THR A 16 -10.53 -1.38 -19.97
N PRO A 17 -10.63 -2.41 -20.84
CA PRO A 17 -9.46 -3.14 -21.31
C PRO A 17 -8.39 -2.24 -21.95
N GLU A 18 -8.81 -1.21 -22.70
CA GLU A 18 -7.95 -0.25 -23.39
C GLU A 18 -7.13 0.54 -22.37
N PHE A 19 -7.79 1.16 -21.38
CA PHE A 19 -7.12 1.93 -20.33
C PHE A 19 -6.15 1.07 -19.52
N ALA A 20 -6.54 -0.18 -19.21
CA ALA A 20 -5.70 -1.11 -18.47
C ALA A 20 -4.45 -1.54 -19.26
N ARG A 21 -4.53 -1.59 -20.61
CA ARG A 21 -3.37 -1.85 -21.47
C ARG A 21 -2.44 -0.64 -21.52
N GLU A 22 -2.98 0.56 -21.75
CA GLU A 22 -2.21 1.79 -21.86
C GLU A 22 -1.45 2.13 -20.57
N THR A 23 -2.05 1.85 -19.41
CA THR A 23 -1.46 2.16 -18.10
C THR A 23 -0.66 1.00 -17.47
N LYS A 24 -0.49 -0.13 -18.18
CA LYS A 24 0.13 -1.34 -17.63
C LYS A 24 1.52 -1.11 -17.04
N VAL A 25 2.37 -0.35 -17.74
CA VAL A 25 3.75 -0.07 -17.29
C VAL A 25 3.76 0.84 -16.06
N LEU A 26 2.91 1.87 -16.04
CA LEU A 26 2.77 2.74 -14.87
C LEU A 26 2.29 1.93 -13.66
N ALA A 27 1.28 1.09 -13.83
CA ALA A 27 0.79 0.21 -12.77
C ALA A 27 1.86 -0.81 -12.32
N ALA A 28 2.70 -1.30 -13.24
CA ALA A 28 3.87 -2.14 -12.93
C ALA A 28 4.79 -1.42 -11.93
N ASN A 29 5.19 -0.20 -12.26
CA ASN A 29 6.08 0.61 -11.43
C ASN A 29 5.45 0.95 -10.06
N GLN A 30 4.16 1.34 -10.04
CA GLN A 30 3.41 1.53 -8.78
C GLN A 30 3.38 0.27 -7.91
N GLY A 31 3.28 -0.90 -8.53
CA GLY A 31 3.38 -2.18 -7.84
C GLY A 31 4.75 -2.45 -7.23
N LEU A 32 5.84 -2.04 -7.90
CA LEU A 32 7.21 -2.20 -7.40
C LEU A 32 7.46 -1.32 -6.17
N TYR A 33 7.06 -0.05 -6.22
CA TYR A 33 7.18 0.84 -5.05
C TYR A 33 6.40 0.31 -3.84
N ASN A 34 5.16 -0.16 -4.04
CA ASN A 34 4.40 -0.83 -2.98
C ASN A 34 5.09 -2.12 -2.49
N GLY A 35 5.80 -2.82 -3.39
CA GLY A 35 6.66 -3.95 -3.04
C GLY A 35 7.81 -3.55 -2.10
N PHE A 36 8.44 -2.38 -2.29
CA PHE A 36 9.45 -1.87 -1.37
C PHE A 36 8.87 -1.53 0.01
N LEU A 37 7.65 -0.96 0.06
CA LEU A 37 6.97 -0.72 1.33
C LEU A 37 6.71 -2.04 2.07
N ALA A 38 6.22 -3.06 1.37
CA ALA A 38 6.00 -4.38 1.94
C ALA A 38 7.31 -5.04 2.41
N ALA A 39 8.39 -4.92 1.63
CA ALA A 39 9.70 -5.44 2.01
C ALA A 39 10.23 -4.76 3.28
N GLY A 40 10.05 -3.44 3.43
CA GLY A 40 10.38 -2.70 4.64
C GLY A 40 9.61 -3.17 5.87
N LEU A 41 8.32 -3.48 5.72
CA LEU A 41 7.51 -4.07 6.80
C LEU A 41 7.91 -5.52 7.12
N VAL A 42 8.28 -6.33 6.14
CA VAL A 42 8.82 -7.67 6.42
C VAL A 42 10.15 -7.56 7.16
N TRP A 43 11.00 -6.62 6.75
CA TRP A 43 12.26 -6.34 7.41
C TRP A 43 12.07 -5.95 8.88
N SER A 44 11.08 -5.11 9.18
CA SER A 44 10.76 -4.74 10.57
C SER A 44 10.30 -5.91 11.43
N LEU A 45 9.76 -6.99 10.85
CA LEU A 45 9.34 -8.17 11.61
C LEU A 45 10.53 -9.07 11.97
N VAL A 46 11.54 -9.13 11.12
CA VAL A 46 12.68 -10.07 11.25
C VAL A 46 13.96 -9.44 11.80
N HIS A 47 14.02 -8.11 11.93
CA HIS A 47 15.21 -7.43 12.45
C HIS A 47 15.49 -7.83 13.91
N PRO A 48 16.73 -8.16 14.30
CA PRO A 48 17.02 -8.70 15.63
C PRO A 48 16.85 -7.68 16.76
N ASP A 49 17.16 -6.40 16.50
CA ASP A 49 17.03 -5.33 17.49
C ASP A 49 15.56 -4.85 17.63
N PRO A 50 14.93 -4.98 18.81
CA PRO A 50 13.60 -4.44 19.10
C PRO A 50 13.41 -2.96 18.75
N ALA A 51 14.39 -2.11 19.06
CA ALA A 51 14.24 -0.66 18.84
C ALA A 51 14.20 -0.34 17.34
N MET A 52 15.09 -0.96 16.57
CA MET A 52 15.12 -0.82 15.11
C MET A 52 13.87 -1.40 14.44
N ARG A 53 13.38 -2.58 14.88
CA ARG A 53 12.12 -3.16 14.39
C ARG A 53 10.97 -2.15 14.46
N TRP A 54 10.84 -1.51 15.62
CA TRP A 54 9.82 -0.51 15.88
C TRP A 54 9.94 0.70 14.96
N GLN A 55 11.14 1.27 14.83
CA GLN A 55 11.37 2.45 13.99
C GLN A 55 11.08 2.17 12.51
N ILE A 56 11.54 1.02 11.98
CA ILE A 56 11.27 0.61 10.60
C ILE A 56 9.77 0.42 10.39
N ALA A 57 9.08 -0.28 11.32
CA ALA A 57 7.64 -0.49 11.23
C ALA A 57 6.88 0.84 11.19
N LEU A 58 7.16 1.77 12.12
CA LEU A 58 6.50 3.07 12.15
C LEU A 58 6.76 3.90 10.90
N PHE A 59 7.99 3.91 10.38
CA PHE A 59 8.32 4.64 9.16
C PHE A 59 7.50 4.13 7.97
N PHE A 60 7.53 2.82 7.71
CA PHE A 60 6.84 2.24 6.56
C PHE A 60 5.31 2.27 6.72
N LEU A 61 4.77 2.01 7.91
CA LEU A 61 3.34 2.17 8.18
C LEU A 61 2.90 3.63 8.01
N GLY A 62 3.73 4.59 8.44
CA GLY A 62 3.51 6.02 8.23
C GLY A 62 3.44 6.35 6.74
N CYS A 63 4.37 5.86 5.92
CA CYS A 63 4.32 6.00 4.47
C CYS A 63 3.02 5.42 3.87
N VAL A 64 2.61 4.22 4.30
CA VAL A 64 1.37 3.57 3.82
C VAL A 64 0.13 4.38 4.23
N ALA A 65 0.09 4.89 5.46
CA ALA A 65 -1.02 5.71 5.96
C ALA A 65 -1.14 7.01 5.15
N VAL A 66 -0.03 7.73 4.96
CA VAL A 66 0.01 8.98 4.17
C VAL A 66 -0.40 8.72 2.71
N ALA A 67 0.16 7.69 2.07
CA ALA A 67 -0.19 7.33 0.70
C ALA A 67 -1.67 6.94 0.56
N GLY A 68 -2.22 6.19 1.52
CA GLY A 68 -3.62 5.79 1.53
C GLY A 68 -4.57 6.98 1.73
N ILE A 69 -4.23 7.91 2.62
CA ILE A 69 -5.00 9.15 2.85
C ILE A 69 -4.97 10.02 1.59
N PHE A 70 -3.78 10.26 1.03
CA PHE A 70 -3.63 11.05 -0.19
C PHE A 70 -4.37 10.41 -1.37
N GLY A 71 -4.25 9.09 -1.55
CA GLY A 71 -4.97 8.33 -2.57
C GLY A 71 -6.49 8.43 -2.41
N TRP A 72 -7.00 8.38 -1.18
CA TRP A 72 -8.42 8.61 -0.91
C TRP A 72 -8.86 10.04 -1.26
N ILE A 73 -8.10 11.07 -0.86
CA ILE A 73 -8.44 12.47 -1.12
C ILE A 73 -8.51 12.75 -2.63
N THR A 74 -7.53 12.25 -3.37
CA THR A 74 -7.37 12.51 -4.82
C THR A 74 -8.35 11.72 -5.68
N THR A 75 -8.63 10.47 -5.34
CA THR A 75 -9.53 9.60 -6.15
C THR A 75 -10.95 9.54 -5.63
N ARG A 76 -11.20 10.01 -4.40
CA ARG A 76 -12.44 9.82 -3.63
C ARG A 76 -12.87 8.36 -3.44
N SER A 77 -11.95 7.41 -3.67
CA SER A 77 -12.20 5.98 -3.51
C SER A 77 -12.18 5.56 -2.04
N ARG A 78 -13.36 5.29 -1.46
CA ARG A 78 -13.48 4.74 -0.10
C ARG A 78 -12.74 3.40 0.07
N ARG A 79 -12.56 2.64 -1.01
CA ARG A 79 -11.81 1.37 -0.99
C ARG A 79 -10.35 1.59 -0.60
N ILE A 80 -9.70 2.65 -1.08
CA ILE A 80 -8.30 2.96 -0.73
C ILE A 80 -8.20 3.29 0.76
N LEU A 81 -9.12 4.11 1.27
CA LEU A 81 -9.17 4.45 2.69
C LEU A 81 -9.30 3.19 3.58
N VAL A 82 -10.22 2.29 3.24
CA VAL A 82 -10.53 1.10 4.07
C VAL A 82 -9.49 0.00 3.94
N VAL A 83 -8.89 -0.20 2.76
CA VAL A 83 -7.95 -1.31 2.51
C VAL A 83 -6.50 -0.92 2.77
N GLN A 84 -6.15 0.38 2.73
CA GLN A 84 -4.78 0.85 2.86
C GLN A 84 -4.56 1.73 4.09
N ALA A 85 -5.28 2.86 4.18
CA ALA A 85 -5.03 3.83 5.26
C ALA A 85 -5.47 3.29 6.63
N LEU A 86 -6.69 2.73 6.72
CA LEU A 86 -7.24 2.24 7.98
C LEU A 86 -6.38 1.13 8.61
N PRO A 87 -5.98 0.05 7.91
CA PRO A 87 -5.10 -0.97 8.48
C PRO A 87 -3.74 -0.42 8.93
N ALA A 88 -3.17 0.52 8.17
CA ALA A 88 -1.90 1.13 8.54
C ALA A 88 -2.02 1.96 9.83
N VAL A 89 -3.08 2.76 9.96
CA VAL A 89 -3.35 3.53 11.17
C VAL A 89 -3.62 2.62 12.36
N LEU A 90 -4.42 1.56 12.19
CA LEU A 90 -4.68 0.59 13.27
C LEU A 90 -3.40 -0.12 13.71
N ALA A 91 -2.52 -0.49 12.78
CA ALA A 91 -1.23 -1.07 13.11
C ALA A 91 -0.31 -0.08 13.86
N ILE A 92 -0.29 1.21 13.46
CA ILE A 92 0.46 2.25 14.19
C ILE A 92 -0.07 2.40 15.61
N VAL A 93 -1.39 2.48 15.78
CA VAL A 93 -2.01 2.58 17.11
C VAL A 93 -1.68 1.34 17.94
N ALA A 94 -1.80 0.15 17.35
CA ALA A 94 -1.49 -1.10 18.04
C ALA A 94 -0.03 -1.18 18.47
N LEU A 95 0.90 -0.71 17.65
CA LEU A 95 2.29 -0.57 18.04
C LEU A 95 2.37 0.43 19.21
N VAL A 96 2.05 1.70 19.01
CA VAL A 96 2.33 2.78 19.99
C VAL A 96 1.65 2.57 21.36
N VAL A 97 0.54 1.85 21.43
CA VAL A 97 -0.26 1.68 22.65
C VAL A 97 0.02 0.37 23.40
N PHE A 98 0.50 -0.69 22.74
CA PHE A 98 0.70 -2.02 23.33
C PHE A 98 2.15 -2.49 23.20
#